data_AF-A0A512C0F9-F1
#
_entry.id   AF-A0A512C0F9-F1
#
_cell.length_a   1.000
_cell.length_b   1.000
_cell.length_c   1.000
_cell.angle_alpha   90.00
_cell.angle_beta   90.00
_cell.angle_gamma   90.00
#
_symmetry.space_group_name_H-M   'P 1'
#
loop_
_entity.id
_entity.type
_entity.pdbx_description
1 polymer ?
#
loop_
_entity_poly.entity_id
_entity_poly.type
_entity_poly.pdbx_seq_one_letter_code
_entity_poly.pdbx_strand_id
1 'polypeptide(L)'
;MLIAFQADAETTFVPDALVARPLFSPSRRQAAQIEPMVEPPVEVASVASPPEEPPPSYIVGGLIVSAEVRKILLRREQREAAKWLSQGDVTGEGWTVVSIKTDGAILEREGREFVVPFRVNTAAR
;
A
#
# COMPACT_ATOMS: atom_id res chain seq x y z
N MET A 1 -39.26 -12.44 -34.02
CA MET A 1 -39.59 -12.41 -32.58
C MET A 1 -39.06 -11.08 -32.03
N LEU A 2 -39.94 -10.12 -31.80
CA LEU A 2 -39.61 -8.75 -31.35
C LEU A 2 -39.97 -8.67 -29.86
N ILE A 3 -38.99 -8.38 -29.01
CA ILE A 3 -39.21 -8.22 -27.56
C ILE A 3 -39.64 -6.77 -27.33
N ALA A 4 -40.88 -6.58 -26.90
CA ALA A 4 -41.38 -5.30 -26.43
C ALA A 4 -40.82 -5.04 -25.01
N PHE A 5 -40.10 -3.95 -24.83
CA PHE A 5 -39.79 -3.44 -23.50
C PHE A 5 -41.07 -2.86 -22.89
N GLN A 6 -41.61 -3.54 -21.88
CA GLN A 6 -42.65 -2.99 -21.01
C GLN A 6 -42.03 -1.87 -20.17
N ALA A 7 -42.42 -0.63 -20.43
CA ALA A 7 -42.12 0.50 -19.57
C ALA A 7 -43.17 0.56 -18.45
N ASP A 8 -43.02 -0.30 -17.44
CA ASP A 8 -43.82 -0.23 -16.22
C ASP A 8 -42.97 0.33 -15.09
N ALA A 9 -43.13 1.63 -14.86
CA ALA A 9 -43.30 2.26 -13.54
C ALA A 9 -43.08 3.76 -13.71
N GLU A 10 -44.15 4.51 -13.98
CA GLU A 10 -44.20 5.89 -13.50
C GLU A 10 -44.01 5.85 -11.98
N THR A 11 -42.79 6.15 -11.52
CA THR A 11 -42.58 6.39 -10.09
C THR A 11 -43.18 7.77 -9.82
N THR A 12 -44.48 7.80 -9.58
CA THR A 12 -45.18 9.01 -9.13
C THR A 12 -44.47 9.50 -7.87
N PHE A 13 -43.79 10.63 -7.99
CA PHE A 13 -43.13 11.26 -6.85
C PHE A 13 -44.21 11.77 -5.89
N VAL A 14 -44.40 11.07 -4.77
CA VAL A 14 -45.33 11.47 -3.71
C VAL A 14 -44.52 12.09 -2.57
N PRO A 15 -44.40 13.44 -2.50
CA PRO A 15 -43.54 14.10 -1.52
C PRO A 15 -43.96 13.86 -0.06
N ASP A 16 -45.24 13.62 0.20
CA ASP A 16 -45.76 13.33 1.56
C ASP A 16 -45.13 12.09 2.20
N ALA A 17 -44.68 11.11 1.40
CA ALA A 17 -44.00 9.93 1.92
C ALA A 17 -42.66 10.26 2.60
N LEU A 18 -42.00 11.35 2.18
CA LEU A 18 -40.74 11.83 2.77
C LEU A 18 -40.97 12.57 4.10
N VAL A 19 -42.14 13.20 4.26
CA VAL A 19 -42.53 13.92 5.48
C VAL A 19 -42.97 12.93 6.58
N ALA A 20 -43.71 11.88 6.21
CA ALA A 20 -44.20 10.90 7.17
C ALA A 20 -43.08 10.05 7.82
N ARG A 21 -41.95 9.84 7.13
CA ARG A 21 -40.81 9.06 7.62
C ARG A 21 -39.50 9.81 7.32
N PRO A 22 -39.21 10.90 8.04
CA PRO A 22 -38.05 11.72 7.72
C PRO A 22 -36.76 10.91 7.90
N LEU A 23 -35.89 10.98 6.90
CA LEU A 23 -34.57 10.34 6.93
C LEU A 23 -33.78 10.75 8.19
N PHE A 24 -33.98 11.98 8.67
CA PHE A 24 -33.29 12.54 9.83
C PHE A 24 -34.22 12.74 11.04
N SER A 25 -35.11 11.79 11.34
CA SER A 25 -35.86 11.83 12.61
C SER A 25 -34.88 11.76 13.80
N PRO A 26 -34.95 12.68 14.78
CA PRO A 26 -34.11 12.62 15.98
C PRO A 26 -34.41 11.38 16.84
N SER A 27 -35.55 10.72 16.63
CA SER A 27 -35.90 9.47 17.29
C SER A 27 -35.53 8.22 16.47
N ARG A 28 -34.74 8.36 15.39
CA ARG A 28 -34.17 7.21 14.68
C ARG A 28 -33.29 6.44 15.65
N ARG A 29 -33.80 5.31 16.12
CA ARG A 29 -33.05 4.35 16.95
C ARG A 29 -31.82 3.89 16.16
N GLN A 30 -30.67 3.90 16.82
CA GLN A 30 -29.43 3.34 16.30
C GLN A 30 -29.69 1.91 15.83
N ALA A 31 -29.25 1.55 14.62
CA ALA A 31 -29.32 0.17 14.16
C ALA A 31 -28.62 -0.70 15.22
N ALA A 32 -29.28 -1.78 15.63
CA ALA A 32 -28.71 -2.71 16.59
C ALA A 32 -27.30 -3.08 16.13
N GLN A 33 -26.32 -2.90 17.02
CA GLN A 33 -24.95 -3.30 16.78
C GLN A 33 -25.01 -4.81 16.51
N ILE A 34 -24.75 -5.21 15.27
CA ILE A 34 -24.62 -6.61 14.91
C ILE A 34 -23.36 -7.07 15.64
N GLU A 35 -23.53 -7.86 16.70
CA GLU A 35 -22.39 -8.55 17.30
C GLU A 35 -21.77 -9.42 16.20
N PRO A 36 -20.45 -9.31 15.95
CA PRO A 36 -19.81 -10.15 14.95
C PRO A 36 -19.97 -11.61 15.39
N MET A 37 -20.62 -12.41 14.54
CA MET A 37 -20.60 -13.87 14.64
C MET A 37 -19.13 -14.29 14.66
N VAL A 38 -18.67 -14.83 15.78
CA VAL A 38 -17.33 -15.41 15.88
C VAL A 38 -17.34 -16.68 15.03
N GLU A 39 -16.72 -16.62 13.85
CA GLU A 39 -16.37 -17.82 13.09
C GLU A 39 -15.44 -18.69 13.94
N PRO A 40 -15.67 -20.01 14.02
CA PRO A 40 -14.71 -20.91 14.66
C PRO A 40 -13.36 -20.78 13.93
N PRO A 41 -12.23 -20.74 14.66
CA PRO A 41 -10.94 -20.57 14.04
C PRO A 41 -10.67 -21.75 13.11
N VAL A 42 -10.62 -21.46 11.81
CA VAL A 42 -10.06 -22.39 10.83
C VAL A 42 -8.58 -22.50 11.19
N GLU A 43 -8.17 -23.69 11.63
CA GLU A 43 -6.78 -24.03 11.88
C GLU A 43 -6.03 -23.97 10.55
N VAL A 44 -5.52 -22.78 10.22
CA VAL A 44 -4.59 -22.59 9.12
C VAL A 44 -3.31 -23.31 9.50
N ALA A 45 -3.03 -24.41 8.81
CA ALA A 45 -1.76 -25.11 8.89
C ALA A 45 -0.63 -24.07 8.78
N SER A 46 0.14 -23.94 9.86
CA SER A 46 1.28 -23.03 9.95
C SER A 46 2.30 -23.42 8.88
N VAL A 47 2.28 -22.73 7.74
CA VAL A 47 3.39 -22.76 6.79
C VAL A 47 4.57 -22.17 7.54
N ALA A 48 5.61 -22.97 7.75
CA ALA A 48 6.83 -22.58 8.42
C ALA A 48 7.28 -21.20 7.89
N SER A 49 7.39 -20.22 8.80
CA SER A 49 7.95 -18.92 8.45
C SER A 49 9.33 -19.14 7.83
N PRO A 50 9.59 -18.63 6.61
CA PRO A 50 10.91 -18.74 6.01
C PRO A 50 11.93 -18.12 6.97
N PRO A 51 13.15 -18.67 7.09
CA PRO A 51 14.18 -18.14 7.98
C PRO A 51 14.28 -16.61 7.80
N GLU A 52 14.11 -15.87 8.90
CA GLU A 52 14.29 -14.42 8.93
C GLU A 52 15.76 -14.15 8.66
N GLU A 53 16.05 -13.83 7.41
CA GLU A 53 17.38 -13.45 6.99
C GLU A 53 17.59 -12.01 7.49
N PRO A 54 18.76 -11.70 8.07
CA PRO A 54 18.98 -10.38 8.66
C PRO A 54 18.72 -9.30 7.60
N PRO A 55 18.00 -8.22 7.97
CA PRO A 55 17.70 -7.15 7.04
C PRO A 55 19.03 -6.57 6.51
N PRO A 56 19.15 -6.34 5.19
CA PRO A 56 20.38 -5.84 4.63
C PRO A 56 20.65 -4.43 5.15
N SER A 57 21.84 -4.19 5.70
CA SER A 57 22.25 -2.86 6.13
C SER A 57 22.72 -2.04 4.94
N TYR A 58 21.80 -1.49 4.16
CA TYR A 58 22.15 -0.53 3.11
C TYR A 58 22.19 0.90 3.63
N ILE A 59 23.20 1.65 3.19
CA ILE A 59 23.35 3.07 3.42
C ILE A 59 23.22 3.77 2.06
N VAL A 60 22.30 4.74 1.98
CA VAL A 60 22.18 5.59 0.80
C VAL A 60 23.27 6.66 0.85
N GLY A 61 24.17 6.65 -0.14
CA GLY A 61 25.23 7.65 -0.30
C GLY A 61 24.78 8.89 -1.07
N GLY A 62 23.74 8.76 -1.88
CA GLY A 62 23.24 9.82 -2.74
C GLY A 62 22.01 9.39 -3.51
N LEU A 63 21.24 10.36 -3.98
CA LEU A 63 19.97 10.13 -4.64
C LEU A 63 19.81 11.17 -5.76
N ILE A 64 19.48 10.71 -6.95
CA ILE A 64 19.16 11.55 -8.11
C ILE A 64 17.71 11.27 -8.47
N VAL A 65 16.85 12.29 -8.38
CA VAL A 65 15.45 12.21 -8.81
C VAL A 65 15.19 13.40 -9.74
N SER A 66 15.10 13.13 -11.03
CA SER A 66 14.65 14.08 -12.04
C SER A 66 13.42 13.52 -12.78
N ALA A 67 12.82 14.32 -13.67
CA ALA A 67 11.70 13.87 -14.49
C ALA A 67 12.03 12.65 -15.37
N GLU A 68 13.29 12.56 -15.83
CA GLU A 68 13.74 11.55 -16.79
C GLU A 68 14.60 10.46 -16.15
N VAL A 69 15.28 10.76 -15.04
CA VAL A 69 16.29 9.87 -14.46
C VAL A 69 16.06 9.73 -12.95
N ARG A 70 15.98 8.48 -12.49
CA ARG A 70 15.98 8.15 -11.07
C ARG A 70 17.06 7.14 -10.77
N LYS A 71 18.00 7.52 -9.90
CA LYS A 71 19.11 6.66 -9.49
C LYS A 71 19.37 6.82 -8.01
N ILE A 72 19.77 5.73 -7.37
CA ILE A 72 20.18 5.70 -5.98
C ILE A 72 21.59 5.14 -5.88
N LEU A 73 22.41 5.81 -5.08
CA LEU A 73 23.77 5.36 -4.78
C LEU A 73 23.69 4.54 -3.49
N LEU A 74 23.77 3.22 -3.61
CA LEU A 74 23.76 2.30 -2.47
C LEU A 74 25.17 1.82 -2.16
N ARG A 75 25.49 1.77 -0.86
CA ARG A 75 26.65 1.08 -0.28
C ARG A 75 26.17 0.27 0.92
N ARG A 76 26.84 -0.81 1.26
CA ARG A 76 26.46 -1.64 2.41
C ARG A 76 27.19 -1.14 3.66
N GLU A 77 28.51 -0.98 3.60
CA GLU A 77 29.25 -0.32 4.68
C GLU A 77 29.76 1.08 4.32
N GLN A 78 30.11 1.86 5.35
CA GLN A 78 30.57 3.24 5.19
C GLN A 78 31.88 3.34 4.39
N ARG A 79 32.70 2.27 4.39
CA ARG A 79 33.96 2.15 3.64
C ARG A 79 33.87 1.33 2.36
N GLU A 80 32.69 0.82 2.01
CA GLU A 80 32.51 -0.03 0.84
C GLU A 80 32.27 0.79 -0.42
N ALA A 81 32.58 0.20 -1.58
CA ALA A 81 32.31 0.82 -2.88
C ALA A 81 30.81 1.02 -3.06
N ALA A 82 30.41 2.26 -3.35
CA ALA A 82 29.03 2.60 -3.63
C ALA A 82 28.69 2.36 -5.11
N LYS A 83 27.51 1.82 -5.39
CA LYS A 83 27.03 1.55 -6.75
C LYS A 83 25.77 2.36 -7.05
N TRP A 84 25.75 3.00 -8.22
CA TRP A 84 24.54 3.63 -8.75
C TRP A 84 23.62 2.56 -9.32
N LEU A 85 22.37 2.56 -8.84
CA LEU A 85 21.32 1.64 -9.26
C LEU A 85 20.09 2.45 -9.69
N SER A 86 19.45 1.99 -10.75
CA SER A 86 18.21 2.52 -11.29
C SER A 86 17.06 1.59 -10.89
N GLN A 87 15.82 2.04 -11.11
CA GLN A 87 14.67 1.16 -10.95
C GLN A 87 14.80 -0.06 -11.86
N GLY A 88 14.56 -1.25 -11.31
CA GLY A 88 14.74 -2.54 -11.98
C GLY A 88 16.15 -3.14 -11.85
N ASP A 89 17.15 -2.37 -11.40
CA ASP A 89 18.50 -2.91 -11.20
C ASP A 89 18.57 -3.83 -9.97
N VAL A 90 19.43 -4.84 -10.06
CA VAL A 90 19.67 -5.79 -8.97
C VAL A 90 21.00 -5.47 -8.28
N THR A 91 20.97 -5.46 -6.95
CA THR A 91 22.16 -5.37 -6.10
C THR A 91 23.00 -6.66 -6.19
N GLY A 92 24.23 -6.64 -5.68
CA GLY A 92 25.07 -7.85 -5.63
C GLY A 92 24.50 -9.00 -4.78
N GLU A 93 23.46 -8.72 -3.98
CA GLU A 93 22.90 -9.61 -2.97
C GLU A 93 21.48 -10.09 -3.37
N GLY A 94 21.08 -9.83 -4.62
CA GLY A 94 19.80 -10.25 -5.17
C GLY A 94 18.61 -9.35 -4.87
N TRP A 95 18.81 -8.19 -4.22
CA TRP A 95 17.73 -7.21 -4.02
C TRP A 95 17.50 -6.38 -5.28
N THR A 96 16.26 -6.34 -5.74
CA THR A 96 15.83 -5.57 -6.91
C THR A 96 15.30 -4.21 -6.47
N VAL A 97 15.71 -3.14 -7.15
CA VAL A 97 15.19 -1.79 -6.87
C VAL A 97 13.79 -1.64 -7.49
N VAL A 98 12.74 -1.67 -6.69
CA VAL A 98 11.36 -1.59 -7.18
C VAL A 98 10.90 -0.14 -7.35
N SER A 99 11.33 0.75 -6.45
CA SER A 99 10.95 2.16 -6.49
C SER A 99 12.04 3.06 -5.95
N ILE A 100 12.23 4.21 -6.60
CA ILE A 100 13.12 5.29 -6.14
C ILE A 100 12.28 6.55 -5.97
N LYS A 101 12.27 7.08 -4.74
CA LYS A 101 11.55 8.28 -4.32
C LYS A 101 12.52 9.25 -3.64
N THR A 102 12.08 10.47 -3.40
CA THR A 102 12.90 11.54 -2.79
C THR A 102 13.36 11.24 -1.36
N ASP A 103 12.62 10.39 -0.64
CA ASP A 103 12.87 9.96 0.72
C ASP A 103 13.70 8.66 0.82
N GLY A 104 13.99 8.00 -0.31
CA GLY A 104 14.76 6.75 -0.34
C GLY A 104 14.38 5.82 -1.49
N ALA A 105 14.66 4.53 -1.30
CA ALA A 105 14.26 3.51 -2.26
C ALA A 105 13.62 2.31 -1.56
N ILE A 106 12.80 1.59 -2.33
CA ILE A 106 12.22 0.31 -1.94
C ILE A 106 12.94 -0.77 -2.73
N LEU A 107 13.48 -1.73 -2.01
CA LEU A 107 14.10 -2.93 -2.54
C LEU A 107 13.17 -4.11 -2.33
N GLU A 108 13.18 -5.07 -3.24
CA GLU A 108 12.42 -6.31 -3.10
C GLU A 108 13.31 -7.53 -3.36
N ARG A 109 13.13 -8.57 -2.55
CA ARG A 109 13.73 -9.88 -2.76
C ARG A 109 12.78 -10.97 -2.28
N GLU A 110 12.42 -11.90 -3.16
CA GLU A 110 11.59 -13.07 -2.82
C GLU A 110 10.28 -12.70 -2.09
N GLY A 111 9.63 -11.60 -2.50
CA GLY A 111 8.40 -11.10 -1.87
C GLY A 111 8.62 -10.34 -0.54
N ARG A 112 9.86 -10.11 -0.13
CA ARG A 112 10.20 -9.22 0.98
C ARG A 112 10.53 -7.84 0.45
N GLU A 113 9.80 -6.83 0.92
CA GLU A 113 10.12 -5.43 0.68
C GLU A 113 11.02 -4.89 1.79
N PHE A 114 12.04 -4.12 1.41
CA PHE A 114 12.95 -3.44 2.30
C PHE A 114 13.07 -1.96 1.92
N VAL A 115 12.68 -1.08 2.83
CA VAL A 115 12.73 0.37 2.62
C VAL A 115 14.07 0.89 3.10
N VAL A 116 14.84 1.49 2.18
CA VAL A 116 16.12 2.12 2.47
C VAL A 116 15.93 3.64 2.52
N PRO A 117 15.85 4.26 3.70
CA PRO A 117 15.64 5.70 3.81
C PRO A 117 16.90 6.48 3.43
N PHE A 118 16.72 7.57 2.69
CA PHE A 118 17.77 8.55 2.43
C PHE A 118 17.86 9.53 3.61
N ARG A 119 18.94 9.42 4.40
CA ARG A 119 19.16 10.32 5.55
C ARG A 119 19.99 11.52 5.13
N VAL A 120 19.37 12.71 5.19
CA VAL A 120 20.07 13.99 5.05
C VAL A 120 20.69 14.36 6.38
N ASN A 121 22.03 14.34 6.47
CA ASN A 121 22.70 14.80 7.67
C ASN A 121 22.67 16.34 7.70
N THR A 122 21.82 16.91 8.56
CA THR A 122 21.71 18.36 8.77
C THR A 122 22.80 18.91 9.71
N ALA A 123 23.71 18.08 10.20
CA ALA A 123 24.82 18.53 11.06
C ALA A 123 25.96 19.19 10.24
N ALA A 124 25.71 20.40 9.73
CA ALA A 124 26.74 21.32 9.30
C ALA A 124 26.21 22.76 9.48
N ARG A 125 26.45 23.33 10.66
CA ARG A 125 26.40 24.77 10.87
C ARG A 125 27.54 25.18 11.80
#